data_AF-A0A7C4IQI4-F1
#
_entry.id   AF-A0A7C4IQI4-F1
#
_cell.length_a   1.000
_cell.length_b   1.000
_cell.length_c   1.000
_cell.angle_alpha   90.00
_cell.angle_beta   90.00
_cell.angle_gamma   90.00
#
_symmetry.space_group_name_H-M   'P 1'
#
loop_
_entity.id
_entity.type
_entity.pdbx_description
1 polymer ?
#
loop_
_entity_poly.entity_id
_entity_poly.type
_entity_poly.pdbx_seq_one_letter_code
_entity_poly.pdbx_strand_id
1 'polypeptide(L)'
;MIGRRRPCPNCKNEILIAPPPAENETAEKQTASAAGNNGRLGSSGEGGLANQIATAAAVGLPSHRFLIRLNRHHLYYICDRSKVFASWENNGQGWQVRAQSGMVSAVRNQHLLPQQGDFRLVEIHTEHTPEGIRLRGLTCYRLADRWALRSLARGDDEIVEKIVDYAGLNRDQKNAIRFALRERFMHDVLQHAGPLTDFLGNADFHSHQVLCTE
;
A
#
# COMPACT_ATOMS: atom_id res chain seq x y z
N MET A 1 12.81 -29.07 29.75
CA MET A 1 13.79 -27.97 29.76
C MET A 1 13.30 -26.87 28.81
N ILE A 2 12.67 -25.84 29.39
CA ILE A 2 12.01 -24.72 28.71
C ILE A 2 12.92 -23.48 28.82
N GLY A 3 13.00 -22.65 27.77
CA GLY A 3 13.75 -21.37 27.81
C GLY A 3 14.98 -21.23 26.90
N ARG A 4 15.13 -22.01 25.82
CA ARG A 4 16.23 -21.78 24.87
C ARG A 4 15.92 -20.61 23.92
N ARG A 5 16.76 -19.58 23.97
CA ARG A 5 16.81 -18.47 23.02
C ARG A 5 17.52 -18.94 21.74
N ARG A 6 17.00 -18.57 20.57
CA ARG A 6 17.69 -18.73 19.28
C ARG A 6 17.74 -17.38 18.57
N PRO A 7 18.88 -17.00 17.96
CA PRO A 7 19.00 -15.77 17.19
C PRO A 7 18.22 -15.89 15.87
N CYS A 8 17.51 -14.82 15.50
CA CYS A 8 16.85 -14.73 14.20
C CYS A 8 17.89 -14.70 13.07
N PRO A 9 17.79 -15.56 12.05
CA PRO A 9 18.81 -15.65 10.99
C PRO A 9 18.87 -14.42 10.07
N ASN A 10 17.91 -13.49 10.15
CA ASN A 10 17.87 -12.31 9.28
C ASN A 10 18.41 -11.02 9.95
N CYS A 11 18.36 -10.91 11.28
CA CYS A 11 18.74 -9.68 12.00
C CYS A 11 19.55 -9.91 13.29
N LYS A 12 19.88 -11.17 13.62
CA LYS A 12 20.67 -11.60 14.79
C LYS A 12 20.11 -11.24 16.18
N ASN A 13 18.97 -10.58 16.29
CA ASN A 13 18.32 -10.33 17.59
C ASN A 13 17.68 -11.60 18.18
N GLU A 14 17.65 -11.66 19.52
CA GLU A 14 17.05 -12.77 20.28
C GLU A 14 15.53 -12.64 20.36
N ILE A 15 14.81 -13.67 19.92
CA ILE A 15 13.35 -13.74 20.00
C ILE A 15 12.96 -14.77 21.05
N LEU A 16 12.06 -14.39 21.97
CA LEU A 16 11.55 -15.25 23.03
C LEU A 16 10.28 -15.97 22.54
N ILE A 17 10.33 -17.29 22.43
CA ILE A 17 9.20 -18.10 21.98
C ILE A 17 8.29 -18.35 23.20
N ALA A 18 7.09 -17.77 23.18
CA ALA A 18 6.06 -18.06 24.17
C ALA A 18 5.50 -19.49 23.96
N PRO A 19 5.15 -20.22 25.05
CA PRO A 19 4.56 -21.55 24.94
C PRO A 19 3.16 -21.48 24.32
N PRO A 20 2.74 -22.52 23.57
CA PRO A 20 1.40 -22.58 23.00
C PRO A 20 0.33 -22.67 24.11
N PRO A 21 -0.87 -22.09 23.92
CA PRO A 21 -1.96 -22.20 24.86
C PRO A 21 -2.47 -23.65 24.89
N ALA A 22 -2.71 -24.18 26.09
CA ALA A 22 -3.34 -25.48 26.27
C ALA A 22 -4.83 -25.38 25.93
N GLU A 23 -5.30 -26.28 25.07
CA GLU A 23 -6.71 -26.44 24.70
C GLU A 23 -7.41 -27.48 25.59
N ASN A 24 -8.70 -27.21 25.83
CA ASN A 24 -9.82 -28.09 26.20
C ASN A 24 -10.01 -28.52 27.66
N GLU A 25 -11.15 -28.14 28.25
CA GLU A 25 -12.29 -29.06 28.42
C GLU A 25 -13.59 -28.35 28.88
N THR A 26 -14.68 -29.06 28.65
CA THR A 26 -16.08 -28.67 28.46
C THR A 26 -16.96 -28.73 29.72
N ALA A 27 -18.15 -28.09 29.62
CA ALA A 27 -19.49 -28.53 30.09
C ALA A 27 -20.25 -27.65 31.12
N GLU A 28 -21.43 -27.17 30.66
CA GLU A 28 -22.79 -27.15 31.29
C GLU A 28 -23.06 -26.43 32.64
N LYS A 29 -24.22 -25.82 32.97
CA LYS A 29 -25.53 -25.40 32.36
C LYS A 29 -26.36 -24.73 33.50
N GLN A 30 -27.51 -24.11 33.16
CA GLN A 30 -28.65 -23.63 34.01
C GLN A 30 -28.62 -22.14 34.44
N THR A 31 -29.42 -21.21 33.91
CA THR A 31 -30.90 -20.92 33.88
C THR A 31 -31.48 -20.16 35.09
N ALA A 32 -32.24 -19.10 34.77
CA ALA A 32 -33.43 -18.52 35.46
C ALA A 32 -33.32 -17.13 36.15
N SER A 33 -33.79 -16.11 35.40
CA SER A 33 -34.80 -15.06 35.71
C SER A 33 -35.04 -14.45 37.13
N ALA A 34 -35.13 -13.10 37.11
CA ALA A 34 -36.16 -12.19 37.68
C ALA A 34 -35.85 -11.29 38.91
N ALA A 35 -36.07 -9.97 38.66
CA ALA A 35 -36.66 -8.92 39.51
C ALA A 35 -35.99 -8.40 40.82
N GLY A 36 -35.71 -7.09 40.85
CA GLY A 36 -36.35 -6.16 41.81
C GLY A 36 -35.60 -5.66 43.07
N ASN A 37 -35.23 -4.37 43.02
CA ASN A 37 -35.28 -3.34 44.08
C ASN A 37 -34.14 -3.07 45.12
N ASN A 38 -33.60 -1.84 44.99
CA ASN A 38 -33.24 -0.80 45.98
C ASN A 38 -32.33 -1.06 47.20
N GLY A 39 -31.26 -0.23 47.32
CA GLY A 39 -30.65 0.09 48.62
C GLY A 39 -29.24 0.72 48.58
N ARG A 40 -29.18 2.04 48.82
CA ARG A 40 -28.05 3.00 48.94
C ARG A 40 -26.71 2.62 49.63
N LEU A 41 -25.67 3.34 49.14
CA LEU A 41 -24.46 3.94 49.76
C LEU A 41 -23.30 3.08 50.28
N GLY A 42 -22.09 3.33 49.73
CA GLY A 42 -20.85 3.37 50.51
C GLY A 42 -19.55 2.93 49.83
N SER A 43 -18.72 3.91 49.44
CA SER A 43 -17.25 3.91 49.51
C SER A 43 -16.40 3.00 48.59
N SER A 44 -15.63 3.68 47.73
CA SER A 44 -14.21 3.46 47.42
C SER A 44 -13.74 2.07 46.98
N GLY A 45 -13.36 1.96 45.71
CA GLY A 45 -12.64 0.78 45.20
C GLY A 45 -12.33 0.92 43.73
N GLU A 46 -11.05 0.90 43.42
CA GLU A 46 -10.39 1.05 42.13
C GLU A 46 -10.87 0.04 41.06
N GLY A 47 -10.67 0.38 39.78
CA GLY A 47 -10.57 -0.64 38.72
C GLY A 47 -11.58 -0.56 37.59
N GLY A 48 -11.78 0.62 36.99
CA GLY A 48 -12.38 0.71 35.66
C GLY A 48 -11.44 0.10 34.62
N LEU A 49 -11.61 -1.18 34.32
CA LEU A 49 -10.90 -1.88 33.23
C LEU A 49 -11.45 -1.39 31.88
N ALA A 50 -11.09 -0.16 31.51
CA ALA A 50 -11.24 0.33 30.16
C ALA A 50 -10.32 -0.50 29.27
N ASN A 51 -10.92 -1.32 28.41
CA ASN A 51 -10.26 -2.11 27.40
C ASN A 51 -9.65 -1.15 26.34
N GLN A 52 -8.52 -0.53 26.69
CA GLN A 52 -7.74 0.31 25.79
C GLN A 52 -7.03 -0.62 24.82
N ILE A 53 -7.61 -0.79 23.64
CA ILE A 53 -6.90 -1.29 22.46
C ILE A 53 -5.75 -0.31 22.23
N ALA A 54 -4.56 -0.67 22.67
CA ALA A 54 -3.36 0.12 22.46
C ALA A 54 -3.16 0.30 20.95
N THR A 55 -3.18 1.55 20.49
CA THR A 55 -2.88 1.92 19.11
C THR A 55 -1.47 1.46 18.77
N ALA A 56 -1.22 1.05 17.53
CA ALA A 56 0.09 0.53 17.07
C ALA A 56 1.30 1.43 17.41
N ALA A 57 1.06 2.73 17.61
CA ALA A 57 2.05 3.70 18.11
C ALA A 57 2.61 3.37 19.50
N ALA A 58 1.84 2.72 20.38
CA ALA A 58 2.25 2.33 21.73
C ALA A 58 3.18 1.09 21.76
N VAL A 59 3.24 0.33 20.67
CA VAL A 59 4.04 -0.91 20.57
C VAL A 59 5.38 -0.68 19.87
N GLY A 60 5.72 0.56 19.52
CA GLY A 60 6.99 0.87 18.84
C GLY A 60 7.16 0.10 17.52
N LEU A 61 6.06 -0.34 16.91
CA LEU A 61 6.10 -1.01 15.62
C LEU A 61 6.55 0.02 14.57
N PRO A 62 7.42 -0.36 13.61
CA PRO A 62 7.84 0.53 12.55
C PRO A 62 6.60 1.08 11.85
N SER A 63 6.38 2.39 11.94
CA SER A 63 5.32 3.03 11.17
C SER A 63 5.78 2.99 9.72
N HIS A 64 5.25 2.05 8.93
CA HIS A 64 5.45 2.08 7.48
C HIS A 64 4.90 3.42 6.99
N ARG A 65 5.79 4.38 6.71
CA ARG A 65 5.41 5.63 6.08
C ARG A 65 5.16 5.32 4.60
N PHE A 66 3.88 5.20 4.25
CA PHE A 66 3.46 5.33 2.87
C PHE A 66 3.61 6.78 2.42
N LEU A 67 3.33 7.02 1.14
CA LEU A 67 3.19 8.38 0.61
C LEU A 67 2.20 9.17 1.49
N ILE A 68 2.44 10.47 1.61
CA ILE A 68 1.50 11.41 2.25
C ILE A 68 0.78 12.24 1.17
N ARG A 69 1.46 12.45 0.04
CA ARG A 69 0.98 13.17 -1.15
C ARG A 69 1.77 12.72 -2.37
N LEU A 70 1.25 12.97 -3.57
CA LEU A 70 2.02 12.73 -4.79
C LEU A 70 3.11 13.80 -4.93
N ASN A 71 4.31 13.37 -5.29
CA ASN A 71 5.41 14.23 -5.65
C ASN A 71 5.18 14.81 -7.04
N ARG A 72 5.21 16.14 -7.15
CA ARG A 72 4.94 16.85 -8.41
C ARG A 72 6.06 16.68 -9.45
N HIS A 73 7.21 16.18 -9.05
CA HIS A 73 8.31 15.85 -9.96
C HIS A 73 8.25 14.43 -10.50
N HIS A 74 7.38 13.57 -9.97
CA HIS A 74 7.30 12.15 -10.32
C HIS A 74 6.12 11.87 -11.26
N LEU A 75 6.18 10.71 -11.92
CA LEU A 75 5.07 10.19 -12.73
C LEU A 75 4.40 9.05 -11.99
N TYR A 76 3.08 8.95 -12.12
CA TYR A 76 2.32 7.90 -11.44
C TYR A 76 1.47 7.13 -12.43
N TYR A 77 1.44 5.82 -12.25
CA TYR A 77 0.60 4.91 -13.01
C TYR A 77 -0.18 4.02 -12.06
N ILE A 78 -1.44 3.74 -12.39
CA ILE A 78 -2.22 2.72 -11.70
C ILE A 78 -2.42 1.57 -12.67
N CYS A 79 -2.00 0.38 -12.27
CA CYS A 79 -2.20 -0.84 -13.04
C CYS A 79 -3.32 -1.68 -12.44
N ASP A 80 -4.10 -2.32 -13.31
CA ASP A 80 -4.86 -3.52 -12.93
C ASP A 80 -3.95 -4.76 -13.04
N ARG A 81 -4.52 -5.94 -13.26
CA ARG A 81 -3.75 -7.19 -13.42
C ARG A 81 -2.82 -7.21 -14.64
N SER A 82 -3.10 -6.44 -15.68
CA SER A 82 -2.46 -6.59 -17.01
C SER A 82 -2.21 -5.30 -17.79
N LYS A 83 -2.84 -4.18 -17.40
CA LYS A 83 -2.73 -2.90 -18.12
C LYS A 83 -2.61 -1.72 -17.18
N VAL A 84 -2.04 -0.64 -17.71
CA VAL A 84 -2.16 0.69 -17.11
C VAL A 84 -3.59 1.17 -17.25
N PHE A 85 -4.26 1.33 -16.13
CA PHE A 85 -5.64 1.83 -16.03
C PHE A 85 -5.69 3.35 -15.91
N ALA A 86 -4.78 3.95 -15.14
CA ALA A 86 -4.71 5.40 -14.96
C ALA A 86 -3.28 5.91 -14.96
N SER A 87 -3.11 7.19 -15.25
CA SER A 87 -1.84 7.90 -15.13
C SER A 87 -2.05 9.29 -14.54
N TRP A 88 -1.05 9.80 -13.85
CA TRP A 88 -1.02 11.16 -13.35
C TRP A 88 0.38 11.75 -13.47
N GLU A 89 0.42 13.04 -13.76
CA GLU A 89 1.61 13.87 -13.76
C GLU A 89 1.21 15.31 -13.41
N ASN A 90 2.19 16.12 -13.01
CA ASN A 90 1.94 17.52 -12.65
C ASN A 90 1.82 18.44 -13.89
N ASN A 91 0.76 18.25 -14.68
CA ASN A 91 0.46 19.06 -15.88
C ASN A 91 -0.88 19.80 -15.78
N GLY A 92 -1.52 19.80 -14.60
CA GLY A 92 -2.82 20.42 -14.35
C GLY A 92 -4.04 19.64 -14.89
N GLN A 93 -3.85 18.51 -15.56
CA GLN A 93 -4.96 17.67 -16.04
C GLN A 93 -5.49 16.71 -14.97
N GLY A 94 -4.76 16.57 -13.86
CA GLY A 94 -5.07 15.61 -12.80
C GLY A 94 -5.02 14.16 -13.29
N TRP A 95 -5.75 13.29 -12.61
CA TRP A 95 -5.79 11.88 -12.96
C TRP A 95 -6.46 11.65 -14.31
N GLN A 96 -5.77 10.91 -15.18
CA GLN A 96 -6.30 10.46 -16.47
C GLN A 96 -6.53 8.94 -16.41
N VAL A 97 -7.67 8.47 -16.91
CA VAL A 97 -8.05 7.06 -16.97
C VAL A 97 -8.15 6.58 -18.40
N ARG A 98 -7.85 5.30 -18.61
CA ARG A 98 -7.88 4.67 -19.92
C ARG A 98 -9.30 4.37 -20.35
N ALA A 99 -9.76 5.05 -21.40
CA ALA A 99 -10.97 4.77 -22.15
C ALA A 99 -10.64 4.10 -23.50
N GLN A 100 -11.66 3.75 -24.28
CA GLN A 100 -11.49 3.14 -25.60
C GLN A 100 -10.77 4.06 -26.59
N SER A 101 -10.96 5.38 -26.47
CA SER A 101 -10.38 6.40 -27.35
C SER A 101 -9.03 6.96 -26.87
N GLY A 102 -8.51 6.48 -25.74
CA GLY A 102 -7.27 6.99 -25.14
C GLY A 102 -7.42 7.37 -23.66
N MET A 103 -6.57 8.27 -23.19
CA MET A 103 -6.59 8.75 -21.81
C MET A 103 -7.55 9.93 -21.66
N VAL A 104 -8.44 9.87 -20.67
CA VAL A 104 -9.46 10.90 -20.41
C VAL A 104 -9.50 11.28 -18.93
N SER A 105 -9.92 12.51 -18.61
CA SER A 105 -9.97 13.00 -17.22
C SER A 105 -10.85 12.11 -16.33
N ALA A 106 -10.31 11.66 -15.19
CA ALA A 106 -11.01 10.85 -14.20
C ALA A 106 -12.18 11.61 -13.56
N VAL A 107 -11.97 12.90 -13.24
CA VAL A 107 -12.98 13.78 -12.63
C VAL A 107 -14.22 13.90 -13.50
N ARG A 108 -14.03 14.01 -14.83
CA ARG A 108 -15.13 14.13 -15.81
C ARG A 108 -15.76 12.79 -16.17
N ASN A 109 -15.05 11.67 -15.97
CA ASN A 109 -15.46 10.34 -16.42
C ASN A 109 -15.56 9.33 -15.26
N GLN A 110 -16.20 9.74 -14.17
CA GLN A 110 -16.28 8.92 -12.94
C GLN A 110 -16.96 7.56 -13.13
N HIS A 111 -17.83 7.45 -14.12
CA HIS A 111 -18.52 6.20 -14.48
C HIS A 111 -17.55 5.11 -14.97
N LEU A 112 -16.35 5.48 -15.43
CA LEU A 112 -15.30 4.54 -15.83
C LEU A 112 -14.53 3.97 -14.63
N LEU A 113 -14.67 4.55 -13.43
CA LEU A 113 -13.91 4.16 -12.24
C LEU A 113 -14.55 2.94 -11.58
N PRO A 114 -13.88 1.76 -11.61
CA PRO A 114 -14.42 0.56 -10.99
C PRO A 114 -14.49 0.71 -9.47
N GLN A 115 -15.53 0.13 -8.88
CA GLN A 115 -15.74 0.16 -7.43
C GLN A 115 -14.83 -0.82 -6.69
N GLN A 116 -14.34 -1.85 -7.38
CA GLN A 116 -13.49 -2.87 -6.79
C GLN A 116 -12.48 -3.40 -7.82
N GLY A 117 -11.34 -3.89 -7.34
CA GLY A 117 -10.31 -4.53 -8.14
C GLY A 117 -8.97 -4.55 -7.43
N ASP A 118 -8.07 -5.40 -7.92
CA ASP A 118 -6.69 -5.49 -7.43
C ASP A 118 -5.82 -4.52 -8.21
N PHE A 119 -5.53 -3.37 -7.60
CA PHE A 119 -4.80 -2.29 -8.23
C PHE A 119 -3.44 -2.05 -7.58
N ARG A 120 -2.48 -1.67 -8.40
CA ARG A 120 -1.14 -1.26 -7.98
C ARG A 120 -0.89 0.18 -8.38
N LEU A 121 -0.52 1.02 -7.43
CA LEU A 121 -0.01 2.37 -7.71
C LEU A 121 1.51 2.26 -7.89
N VAL A 122 1.99 2.70 -9.03
CA VAL A 122 3.41 2.73 -9.38
C VAL A 122 3.85 4.17 -9.46
N GLU A 123 4.81 4.53 -8.61
CA GLU A 123 5.49 5.81 -8.63
C GLU A 123 6.80 5.65 -9.41
N ILE A 124 6.95 6.37 -10.51
CA ILE A 124 8.19 6.44 -11.28
C ILE A 124 8.98 7.64 -10.77
N HIS A 125 10.15 7.38 -10.22
CA HIS A 125 11.02 8.41 -9.69
C HIS A 125 11.70 9.10 -10.87
N THR A 126 11.54 10.41 -10.97
CA THR A 126 12.13 11.21 -12.04
C THR A 126 12.87 12.39 -11.46
N GLU A 127 13.95 12.74 -12.15
CA GLU A 127 14.76 13.91 -11.83
C GLU A 127 14.85 14.82 -13.05
N HIS A 128 14.68 16.12 -12.82
CA HIS A 128 14.85 17.14 -13.84
C HIS A 128 16.28 17.64 -13.80
N THR A 129 17.03 17.36 -14.87
CA THR A 129 18.40 17.83 -15.07
C THR A 129 18.43 18.89 -16.19
N PRO A 130 19.51 19.67 -16.33
CA PRO A 130 19.66 20.61 -17.45
C PRO A 130 19.57 19.93 -18.82
N GLU A 131 19.92 18.65 -18.89
CA GLU A 131 19.89 17.82 -20.11
C GLU A 131 18.51 17.22 -20.40
N GLY A 132 17.58 17.30 -19.44
CA GLY A 132 16.23 16.75 -19.55
C GLY A 132 15.81 15.90 -18.35
N ILE A 133 14.78 15.08 -18.54
CA ILE A 133 14.23 14.20 -17.50
C ILE A 133 15.03 12.89 -17.47
N ARG A 134 15.47 12.47 -16.28
CA ARG A 134 16.09 11.16 -16.04
C ARG A 134 15.17 10.29 -15.19
N LEU A 135 15.11 9.00 -15.51
CA LEU A 135 14.40 8.01 -14.69
C LEU A 135 15.34 7.47 -13.60
N ARG A 136 14.94 7.64 -12.35
CA ARG A 136 15.72 7.24 -11.16
C ARG A 136 15.22 5.96 -10.50
N GLY A 137 14.17 5.35 -11.01
CA GLY A 137 13.64 4.08 -10.49
C GLY A 137 12.13 4.09 -10.38
N LEU A 138 11.60 3.14 -9.61
CA LEU A 138 10.19 3.08 -9.27
C LEU A 138 9.94 2.53 -7.88
N THR A 139 8.79 2.86 -7.31
CA THR A 139 8.23 2.24 -6.11
C THR A 139 6.79 1.82 -6.39
N CYS A 140 6.38 0.66 -5.87
CA CYS A 140 5.07 0.09 -6.11
C CYS A 140 4.32 -0.18 -4.81
N TYR A 141 3.05 0.22 -4.82
CA TYR A 141 2.14 0.20 -3.69
C TYR A 141 0.89 -0.60 -4.04
N ARG A 142 0.39 -1.36 -3.07
CA ARG A 142 -0.93 -1.99 -3.13
C ARG A 142 -1.99 -0.99 -2.70
N LEU A 143 -3.01 -0.84 -3.53
CA LEU A 143 -4.21 -0.07 -3.20
C LEU A 143 -5.26 -0.97 -2.54
N ALA A 144 -6.17 -0.36 -1.78
CA ALA A 144 -7.32 -1.03 -1.23
C ALA A 144 -8.21 -1.63 -2.33
N ASP A 145 -8.67 -2.87 -2.14
CA ASP A 145 -9.43 -3.62 -3.15
C ASP A 145 -10.77 -2.99 -3.51
N ARG A 146 -11.32 -2.13 -2.64
CA ARG A 146 -12.62 -1.48 -2.80
C ARG A 146 -12.48 0.02 -2.69
N TRP A 147 -13.21 0.72 -3.56
CA TRP A 147 -13.35 2.18 -3.60
C TRP A 147 -12.08 2.98 -3.84
N ALA A 148 -10.91 2.36 -3.97
CA ALA A 148 -9.65 3.07 -4.18
C ALA A 148 -9.73 4.00 -5.39
N LEU A 149 -10.15 3.49 -6.56
CA LEU A 149 -10.12 4.29 -7.79
C LEU A 149 -11.18 5.40 -7.84
N ARG A 150 -12.19 5.39 -6.96
CA ARG A 150 -13.12 6.53 -6.87
C ARG A 150 -12.47 7.79 -6.30
N SER A 151 -11.35 7.65 -5.59
CA SER A 151 -10.63 8.81 -5.06
C SER A 151 -10.01 9.67 -6.17
N LEU A 152 -9.71 9.08 -7.34
CA LEU A 152 -9.13 9.80 -8.50
C LEU A 152 -10.01 10.93 -9.01
N ALA A 153 -11.32 10.87 -8.77
CA ALA A 153 -12.26 11.92 -9.14
C ALA A 153 -12.39 13.05 -8.10
N ARG A 154 -11.85 12.85 -6.89
CA ARG A 154 -11.98 13.78 -5.76
C ARG A 154 -10.80 14.73 -5.64
N GLY A 155 -9.61 14.27 -6.02
CA GLY A 155 -8.40 15.06 -5.99
C GLY A 155 -7.18 14.25 -6.39
N ASP A 156 -6.07 14.93 -6.62
CA ASP A 156 -4.82 14.30 -7.03
C ASP A 156 -4.26 13.38 -5.94
N ASP A 157 -4.20 13.87 -4.71
CA ASP A 157 -3.51 13.19 -3.61
C ASP A 157 -4.42 12.18 -2.87
N GLU A 158 -5.73 12.18 -3.11
CA GLU A 158 -6.73 11.34 -2.43
C GLU A 158 -6.49 9.83 -2.61
N ILE A 159 -5.77 9.42 -3.66
CA ILE A 159 -5.38 8.02 -3.88
C ILE A 159 -4.37 7.51 -2.85
N VAL A 160 -3.58 8.42 -2.26
CA VAL A 160 -2.50 8.08 -1.35
C VAL A 160 -3.06 7.46 -0.06
N GLU A 161 -4.20 7.95 0.43
CA GLU A 161 -4.91 7.37 1.57
C GLU A 161 -5.44 5.95 1.32
N LYS A 162 -5.44 5.50 0.06
CA LYS A 162 -5.93 4.18 -0.33
C LYS A 162 -4.79 3.18 -0.46
N ILE A 163 -3.55 3.59 -0.21
CA ILE A 163 -2.41 2.68 -0.10
C ILE A 163 -2.54 1.86 1.18
N VAL A 164 -2.50 0.55 1.04
CA VAL A 164 -2.58 -0.40 2.17
C VAL A 164 -1.26 -1.10 2.45
N ASP A 165 -0.37 -1.19 1.45
CA ASP A 165 0.89 -1.91 1.57
C ASP A 165 1.86 -1.56 0.44
N TYR A 166 3.10 -2.01 0.56
CA TYR A 166 3.99 -2.18 -0.59
C TYR A 166 3.62 -3.44 -1.36
N ALA A 167 3.88 -3.46 -2.67
CA ALA A 167 3.69 -4.67 -3.47
C ALA A 167 4.63 -4.70 -4.66
N GLY A 168 5.02 -5.91 -5.08
CA GLY A 168 5.68 -6.09 -6.36
C GLY A 168 4.71 -6.07 -7.54
N LEU A 169 5.29 -6.06 -8.73
CA LEU A 169 4.57 -6.10 -10.00
C LEU A 169 4.67 -7.49 -10.63
N ASN A 170 3.54 -8.00 -11.11
CA ASN A 170 3.55 -9.22 -11.92
C ASN A 170 4.14 -8.94 -13.32
N ARG A 171 4.39 -10.00 -14.09
CA ARG A 171 4.97 -9.89 -15.44
C ARG A 171 4.16 -8.99 -16.38
N ASP A 172 2.84 -9.09 -16.37
CA ASP A 172 1.97 -8.34 -17.27
C ASP A 172 1.92 -6.85 -16.90
N GLN A 173 1.88 -6.55 -15.60
CA GLN A 173 2.00 -5.19 -15.07
C GLN A 173 3.35 -4.56 -15.42
N LYS A 174 4.45 -5.30 -15.28
CA LYS A 174 5.78 -4.82 -15.71
C LYS A 174 5.82 -4.54 -17.21
N ASN A 175 5.22 -5.41 -18.02
CA ASN A 175 5.11 -5.19 -19.47
C ASN A 175 4.28 -3.93 -19.79
N ALA A 176 3.16 -3.73 -19.08
CA ALA A 176 2.31 -2.56 -19.25
C ALA A 176 3.03 -1.26 -18.87
N ILE A 177 3.77 -1.24 -17.75
CA ILE A 177 4.59 -0.10 -17.35
C ILE A 177 5.71 0.15 -18.37
N ARG A 178 6.41 -0.90 -18.82
CA ARG A 178 7.46 -0.76 -19.84
C ARG A 178 6.90 -0.14 -21.12
N PHE A 179 5.72 -0.60 -21.56
CA PHE A 179 5.06 -0.04 -22.74
C PHE A 179 4.70 1.44 -22.54
N ALA A 180 4.08 1.78 -21.41
CA ALA A 180 3.73 3.18 -21.10
C ALA A 180 4.96 4.10 -21.02
N LEU A 181 6.08 3.61 -20.50
CA LEU A 181 7.34 4.37 -20.46
C LEU A 181 7.93 4.55 -21.86
N ARG A 182 7.85 3.54 -22.73
CA ARG A 182 8.32 3.61 -24.14
C ARG A 182 7.47 4.55 -25.00
N GLU A 183 6.17 4.68 -24.72
CA GLU A 183 5.32 5.65 -25.41
C GLU A 183 5.65 7.09 -25.01
N ARG A 184 6.14 7.29 -23.78
CA ARG A 184 6.37 8.61 -23.20
C ARG A 184 7.78 9.13 -23.39
N PHE A 185 8.78 8.26 -23.26
CA PHE A 185 10.19 8.65 -23.25
C PHE A 185 10.91 8.13 -24.49
N MET A 186 11.88 8.92 -24.95
CA MET A 186 12.82 8.49 -25.98
C MET A 186 13.67 7.32 -25.48
N HIS A 187 14.18 6.53 -26.43
CA HIS A 187 14.96 5.32 -26.12
C HIS A 187 16.16 5.62 -25.22
N ASP A 188 16.86 6.72 -25.45
CA ASP A 188 18.08 7.10 -24.72
C ASP A 188 17.81 7.32 -23.23
N VAL A 189 16.69 7.99 -22.89
CA VAL A 189 16.28 8.20 -21.49
C VAL A 189 16.05 6.86 -20.77
N LEU A 190 15.53 5.86 -21.47
CA LEU A 190 15.30 4.52 -20.93
C LEU A 190 16.62 3.74 -20.78
N GLN A 191 17.56 3.88 -21.72
CA GLN A 191 18.86 3.21 -21.65
C GLN A 191 19.68 3.65 -20.43
N HIS A 192 19.61 4.93 -20.06
CA HIS A 192 20.28 5.44 -18.86
C HIS A 192 19.68 4.92 -17.54
N ALA A 193 18.52 4.27 -17.58
CA ALA A 193 17.85 3.67 -16.44
C ALA A 193 17.96 2.14 -16.49
N GLY A 194 19.19 1.62 -16.60
CA GLY A 194 19.49 0.18 -16.67
C GLY A 194 18.80 -0.63 -15.56
N PRO A 195 18.99 -0.30 -14.27
CA PRO A 195 18.36 -1.02 -13.17
C PRO A 195 16.83 -1.08 -13.25
N LEU A 196 16.20 0.02 -13.69
CA LEU A 196 14.74 0.08 -13.89
C LEU A 196 14.31 -0.80 -15.06
N THR A 197 15.04 -0.76 -16.17
CA THR A 197 14.75 -1.58 -17.36
C THR A 197 14.89 -3.07 -17.04
N ASP A 198 15.91 -3.45 -16.29
CA ASP A 198 16.14 -4.82 -15.81
C ASP A 198 15.08 -5.26 -14.83
N PHE A 199 14.70 -4.40 -13.88
CA PHE A 199 13.61 -4.65 -12.94
C PHE A 199 12.29 -4.94 -13.68
N LEU A 200 11.96 -4.13 -14.68
CA LEU A 200 10.77 -4.35 -15.50
C LEU A 200 10.94 -5.62 -16.36
N GLY A 201 12.16 -5.91 -16.84
CA GLY A 201 12.58 -7.08 -17.61
C GLY A 201 12.41 -8.42 -16.92
N ASN A 202 12.66 -8.47 -15.61
CA ASN A 202 12.79 -9.71 -14.88
C ASN A 202 11.44 -10.28 -14.39
N ALA A 203 11.47 -11.55 -13.99
CA ALA A 203 10.30 -12.28 -13.48
C ALA A 203 10.05 -12.10 -11.97
N ASP A 204 10.86 -11.31 -11.26
CA ASP A 204 10.71 -11.10 -9.82
C ASP A 204 9.47 -10.26 -9.50
N PHE A 205 8.56 -10.79 -8.69
CA PHE A 205 7.33 -10.11 -8.27
C PHE A 205 7.29 -9.83 -6.77
N HIS A 206 8.39 -10.06 -6.04
CA HIS A 206 8.50 -9.80 -4.61
C HIS A 206 9.09 -8.42 -4.32
N SER A 207 9.99 -7.93 -5.19
CA SER A 207 10.54 -6.59 -5.07
C SER A 207 9.49 -5.52 -5.39
N HIS A 208 9.34 -4.56 -4.47
CA HIS A 208 8.38 -3.45 -4.58
C HIS A 208 9.05 -2.13 -4.99
N GLN A 209 10.39 -2.08 -5.07
CA GLN A 209 11.14 -0.88 -5.41
C GLN A 209 12.41 -1.23 -6.17
N VAL A 210 12.83 -0.32 -7.04
CA VAL A 210 14.17 -0.28 -7.64
C VAL A 210 14.61 1.18 -7.72
N LEU A 211 15.88 1.44 -7.41
CA LEU A 211 16.50 2.74 -7.54
C LEU A 211 17.69 2.63 -8.49
N CYS A 212 17.80 3.56 -9.42
CA CYS A 212 18.99 3.73 -10.25
C CYS A 212 20.02 4.49 -9.41
N THR A 213 21.01 3.77 -8.86
CA THR A 213 22.19 4.40 -8.27
C THR A 213 23.01 5.06 -9.38
N GLU A 214 23.54 6.25 -9.09
CA GLU A 214 24.45 6.98 -9.99
C GLU A 214 25.78 6.27 -10.19
#